data_AF-A0A4Q3UHR6-F1
#
_entry.id   AF-A0A4Q3UHR6-F1
#
_cell.length_a   1.000
_cell.length_b   1.000
_cell.length_c   1.000
_cell.angle_alpha   90.00
_cell.angle_beta   90.00
_cell.angle_gamma   90.00
#
_symmetry.space_group_name_H-M   'P 1'
#
loop_
_entity.id
_entity.type
_entity.pdbx_description
1 polymer ?
#
loop_
_entity_poly.entity_id
_entity_poly.type
_entity_poly.pdbx_seq_one_letter_code
_entity_poly.pdbx_strand_id
1 'polypeptide(L)'
;VNPASGVYAIGSPVADKVTMRVGKKRFTVIAENNSPSNLYVQSATFDGKPWTKNWISDAQIRGGGTLKLVMGPNPSAWGTSIEARAPKTMPQGFVYAKLPEPADDKPVTLSLPIRVVAGNDEPVGNFVPDPNILEGSTNGTRGRVDVSAAGAGPEAIYLTERYGKDFKHTFPVPAGSYTVKLHFAEVFGDEPGQRVQHISINGRRVLENFDPVVAAGGPMKAVVKTFSGIKPDANGNVVIRIQAAPNAPDQNAKISAIEILPAG
;
A
#
# COMPACT_ATOMS: atom_id res chain seq x y z
N VAL A 1 12.97 18.18 -12.67
CA VAL A 1 12.63 18.31 -14.11
C VAL A 1 11.35 19.12 -14.26
N ASN A 2 11.37 20.19 -15.07
CA ASN A 2 10.19 21.02 -15.39
C ASN A 2 10.11 21.20 -16.93
N PRO A 3 9.49 20.25 -17.65
CA PRO A 3 9.53 20.22 -19.11
C PRO A 3 8.72 21.34 -19.80
N ALA A 4 7.84 22.04 -19.09
CA ALA A 4 6.99 23.11 -19.67
C ALA A 4 7.66 24.49 -19.71
N SER A 5 8.76 24.68 -18.97
CA SER A 5 9.38 26.00 -18.78
C SER A 5 10.29 26.48 -19.91
N GLY A 6 10.68 25.58 -20.83
CA GLY A 6 11.70 25.89 -21.86
C GLY A 6 13.12 26.12 -21.28
N VAL A 7 13.36 25.69 -20.03
CA VAL A 7 14.64 25.79 -19.33
C VAL A 7 15.17 24.38 -19.05
N TYR A 8 16.40 24.10 -19.49
CA TYR A 8 17.04 22.81 -19.34
C TYR A 8 18.25 22.94 -18.41
N ALA A 9 18.20 22.26 -17.26
CA ALA A 9 19.35 22.19 -16.35
C ALA A 9 20.47 21.35 -16.97
N ILE A 10 21.71 21.80 -16.80
CA ILE A 10 22.92 21.09 -17.24
C ILE A 10 23.38 20.22 -16.08
N GLY A 11 23.37 18.90 -16.29
CA GLY A 11 23.91 17.91 -15.37
C GLY A 11 25.17 17.24 -15.92
N SER A 12 25.61 16.19 -15.25
CA SER A 12 26.72 15.34 -15.71
C SER A 12 26.37 14.70 -17.06
N PRO A 13 27.16 14.91 -18.13
CA PRO A 13 26.90 14.35 -19.44
C PRO A 13 27.01 12.82 -19.46
N VAL A 14 26.13 12.16 -20.21
CA VAL A 14 26.18 10.70 -20.42
C VAL A 14 27.10 10.32 -21.58
N ALA A 15 27.37 11.26 -22.50
CA ALA A 15 28.18 11.02 -23.69
C ALA A 15 29.12 12.20 -23.96
N ASP A 16 30.27 11.90 -24.55
CA ASP A 16 31.34 12.87 -24.84
C ASP A 16 30.94 13.88 -25.91
N LYS A 17 30.06 13.47 -26.84
CA LYS A 17 29.52 14.35 -27.87
C LYS A 17 28.13 13.90 -28.29
N VAL A 18 27.22 14.86 -28.33
CA VAL A 18 25.87 14.67 -28.89
C VAL A 18 25.59 15.81 -29.86
N THR A 19 25.07 15.48 -31.04
CA THR A 19 24.59 16.48 -32.00
C THR A 19 23.12 16.22 -32.26
N MET A 20 22.28 17.21 -31.97
CA MET A 20 20.85 17.16 -32.21
C MET A 20 20.47 18.12 -33.34
N ARG A 21 19.60 17.66 -34.23
CA ARG A 21 18.99 18.52 -35.25
C ARG A 21 17.81 19.27 -34.62
N VAL A 22 17.80 20.59 -34.78
CA VAL A 22 16.80 21.50 -34.24
C VAL A 22 16.24 22.34 -35.38
N GLY A 23 15.16 21.84 -36.00
CA GLY A 23 14.65 22.38 -37.26
C GLY A 23 15.69 22.25 -38.40
N LYS A 24 16.11 23.40 -38.96
CA LYS A 24 17.14 23.48 -40.00
C LYS A 24 18.57 23.63 -39.44
N LYS A 25 18.72 23.80 -38.13
CA LYS A 25 20.01 24.02 -37.45
C LYS A 25 20.46 22.78 -36.69
N ARG A 26 21.69 22.81 -36.17
CA ARG A 26 22.26 21.78 -35.31
C ARG A 26 22.70 22.41 -33.99
N PHE A 27 22.40 21.74 -32.90
CA PHE A 27 22.90 22.03 -31.57
C PHE A 27 23.80 20.89 -31.13
N THR A 28 25.01 21.21 -30.68
CA THR A 28 26.02 20.21 -30.30
C THR A 28 26.40 20.42 -28.84
N VAL A 29 26.43 19.33 -28.08
CA VAL A 29 27.04 19.28 -26.75
C VAL A 29 28.32 18.48 -26.85
N ILE A 30 29.42 19.03 -26.32
CA ILE A 30 30.72 18.36 -26.22
C ILE A 30 31.11 18.36 -24.74
N ALA A 31 31.43 17.20 -24.18
CA ALA A 31 31.91 17.03 -22.83
C ALA A 31 33.36 16.54 -22.87
N GLU A 32 34.29 17.42 -22.53
CA GLU A 32 35.71 17.08 -22.42
C GLU A 32 36.00 16.45 -21.05
N ASN A 33 36.89 15.45 -21.05
CA ASN A 33 37.26 14.69 -19.85
C ASN A 33 36.07 13.97 -19.19
N ASN A 34 35.01 13.66 -19.94
CA ASN A 34 33.86 12.95 -19.40
C ASN A 34 34.22 11.50 -19.06
N SER A 35 33.96 11.07 -17.83
CA SER A 35 34.30 9.74 -17.34
C SER A 35 33.52 9.43 -16.06
N PRO A 36 33.48 8.15 -15.60
CA PRO A 36 32.90 7.80 -14.31
C PRO A 36 33.56 8.51 -13.11
N SER A 37 34.83 8.93 -13.24
CA SER A 37 35.53 9.67 -12.21
C SER A 37 35.31 11.19 -12.29
N ASN A 38 34.99 11.73 -13.47
CA ASN A 38 34.86 13.16 -13.72
C ASN A 38 33.38 13.56 -13.82
N LEU A 39 32.72 13.64 -12.67
CA LEU A 39 31.28 13.86 -12.58
C LEU A 39 30.87 15.34 -12.64
N TYR A 40 31.79 16.27 -12.36
CA TYR A 40 31.47 17.68 -12.13
C TYR A 40 31.90 18.57 -13.29
N VAL A 41 31.01 19.44 -13.76
CA VAL A 41 31.35 20.48 -14.74
C VAL A 41 32.28 21.51 -14.06
N GLN A 42 33.45 21.72 -14.64
CA GLN A 42 34.48 22.66 -14.20
C GLN A 42 34.34 24.01 -14.89
N SER A 43 33.97 23.99 -16.17
CA SER A 43 33.70 25.19 -16.97
C SER A 43 32.82 24.85 -18.16
N ALA A 44 32.20 25.86 -18.75
CA ALA A 44 31.44 25.72 -19.97
C ALA A 44 31.66 26.92 -20.91
N THR A 45 31.53 26.67 -22.21
CA THR A 45 31.45 27.71 -23.23
C THR A 45 30.29 27.45 -24.17
N PHE A 46 29.63 28.51 -24.62
CA PHE A 46 28.62 28.45 -25.68
C PHE A 46 29.11 29.28 -26.86
N ASP A 47 29.31 28.63 -28.01
CA ASP A 47 29.94 29.21 -29.21
C ASP A 47 31.25 29.95 -28.91
N GLY A 48 32.10 29.30 -28.10
CA GLY A 48 33.42 29.79 -27.72
C GLY A 48 33.42 30.89 -26.63
N LYS A 49 32.25 31.40 -26.23
CA LYS A 49 32.14 32.39 -25.15
C LYS A 49 31.92 31.73 -23.79
N PRO A 50 32.47 32.26 -22.69
CA PRO A 50 32.22 31.73 -21.35
C PRO A 50 30.73 31.60 -21.05
N TRP A 51 30.33 30.42 -20.58
CA TRP A 51 28.96 30.12 -20.18
C TRP A 51 28.95 29.76 -18.71
N THR A 52 28.35 30.60 -17.86
CA THR A 52 28.38 30.43 -16.40
C THR A 52 27.07 29.90 -15.82
N LYS A 53 26.01 29.82 -16.63
CA LYS A 53 24.68 29.38 -16.21
C LYS A 53 24.62 27.85 -16.18
N ASN A 54 24.07 27.28 -15.10
CA ASN A 54 23.88 25.83 -14.97
C ASN A 54 22.64 25.31 -15.73
N TRP A 55 22.15 26.10 -16.68
CA TRP A 55 20.99 25.82 -17.50
C TRP A 55 21.18 26.43 -18.88
N ILE A 56 20.38 25.99 -19.85
CA ILE A 56 20.29 26.53 -21.21
C ILE A 56 18.81 26.64 -21.60
N SER A 57 18.43 27.66 -22.39
CA SER A 57 17.04 27.82 -22.82
C SER A 57 16.73 27.07 -24.11
N ASP A 58 15.46 26.75 -24.33
CA ASP A 58 14.94 26.22 -25.59
C ASP A 58 15.29 27.14 -26.77
N ALA A 59 15.19 28.46 -26.60
CA ALA A 59 15.54 29.42 -27.63
C ALA A 59 17.02 29.33 -28.04
N GLN A 60 17.93 29.10 -27.08
CA GLN A 60 19.35 28.91 -27.36
C GLN A 60 19.61 27.57 -28.06
N ILE A 61 18.97 26.50 -27.60
CA ILE A 61 19.05 25.19 -28.25
C ILE A 61 18.55 25.29 -29.71
N ARG A 62 17.36 25.86 -29.94
CA ARG A 62 16.79 26.06 -31.30
C ARG A 62 17.61 27.04 -32.14
N GLY A 63 18.33 27.94 -31.48
CA GLY A 63 19.33 28.82 -32.09
C GLY A 63 20.47 28.06 -32.76
N GLY A 64 20.70 26.81 -32.38
CA GLY A 64 21.84 25.99 -32.78
C GLY A 64 23.08 26.30 -31.94
N GLY A 65 24.25 25.93 -32.44
CA GLY A 65 25.54 26.25 -31.81
C GLY A 65 26.14 25.08 -31.04
N THR A 66 27.23 25.36 -30.32
CA THR A 66 28.00 24.35 -29.57
C THR A 66 28.14 24.75 -28.12
N LEU A 67 27.55 23.95 -27.23
CA LEU A 67 27.81 23.97 -25.80
C LEU A 67 28.95 23.00 -25.50
N LYS A 68 30.07 23.52 -25.01
CA LYS A 68 31.22 22.74 -24.60
C LYS A 68 31.34 22.77 -23.08
N LEU A 69 31.49 21.61 -22.47
CA LEU A 69 31.64 21.40 -21.04
C LEU A 69 33.01 20.78 -20.78
N VAL A 70 33.72 21.25 -19.77
CA VAL A 70 34.95 20.62 -19.28
C VAL A 70 34.63 19.93 -17.96
N MET A 71 34.83 18.63 -17.87
CA MET A 71 34.52 17.81 -16.70
C MET A 71 35.74 17.61 -15.79
N GLY A 72 35.49 17.31 -14.51
CA GLY A 72 36.53 17.05 -13.52
C GLY A 72 36.00 16.28 -12.30
N PRO A 73 36.90 15.76 -11.45
CA PRO A 73 36.54 14.79 -10.41
C PRO A 73 35.97 15.41 -9.13
N ASN A 74 36.18 16.71 -8.92
CA ASN A 74 35.75 17.43 -7.72
C ASN A 74 34.69 18.49 -8.05
N PRO A 75 33.78 18.80 -7.12
CA PRO A 75 32.88 19.95 -7.26
C PRO A 75 33.64 21.23 -7.59
N SER A 76 33.06 22.07 -8.45
CA SER A 76 33.65 23.35 -8.87
C SER A 76 32.75 24.52 -8.49
N ALA A 77 33.26 25.75 -8.64
CA ALA A 77 32.47 26.97 -8.45
C ALA A 77 31.55 27.29 -9.63
N TRP A 78 31.68 26.60 -10.78
CA TRP A 78 30.88 26.85 -11.96
C TRP A 78 29.39 26.60 -11.69
N GLY A 79 28.53 27.53 -12.13
CA GLY A 79 27.08 27.35 -12.00
C GLY A 79 26.51 27.51 -10.59
N THR A 80 27.32 27.92 -9.59
CA THR A 80 26.89 28.00 -8.17
C THR A 80 26.31 29.36 -7.77
N SER A 81 26.61 30.43 -8.52
CA SER A 81 26.14 31.78 -8.20
C SER A 81 24.62 31.89 -8.32
N ILE A 82 24.02 32.84 -7.60
CA ILE A 82 22.58 33.10 -7.66
C ILE A 82 22.14 33.44 -9.09
N GLU A 83 22.96 34.19 -9.82
CA GLU A 83 22.71 34.59 -11.22
C GLU A 83 22.82 33.43 -12.23
N ALA A 84 23.59 32.41 -11.88
CA ALA A 84 23.75 31.22 -12.70
C ALA A 84 22.58 30.22 -12.58
N ARG A 85 21.71 30.40 -11.57
CA ARG A 85 20.57 29.52 -11.31
C ARG A 85 19.50 29.66 -12.39
N ALA A 86 18.81 28.57 -12.65
CA ALA A 86 17.61 28.58 -13.48
C ALA A 86 16.57 29.58 -12.90
N PRO A 87 15.79 30.27 -13.75
CA PRO A 87 14.70 31.12 -13.28
C PRO A 87 13.75 30.36 -12.37
N LYS A 88 13.24 31.02 -11.32
CA LYS A 88 12.23 30.43 -10.44
C LYS A 88 10.96 30.15 -11.25
N THR A 89 10.54 28.89 -11.31
CA THR A 89 9.28 28.51 -11.96
C THR A 89 8.10 28.47 -10.99
N MET A 90 8.36 28.63 -9.69
CA MET A 90 7.32 28.77 -8.67
C MET A 90 6.84 30.23 -8.67
N PRO A 91 5.51 30.47 -8.71
CA PRO A 91 4.96 31.81 -8.54
C PRO A 91 5.49 32.48 -7.27
N GLN A 92 5.68 33.80 -7.31
CA GLN A 92 5.92 34.54 -6.07
C GLN A 92 4.74 34.33 -5.11
N GLY A 93 5.04 34.01 -3.85
CA GLY A 93 4.02 33.76 -2.84
C GLY A 93 3.39 32.37 -2.88
N PHE A 94 3.93 31.41 -3.64
CA PHE A 94 3.45 30.02 -3.57
C PHE A 94 3.71 29.45 -2.16
N VAL A 95 2.64 29.02 -1.50
CA VAL A 95 2.67 28.34 -0.21
C VAL A 95 2.21 26.91 -0.44
N TYR A 96 3.03 25.93 -0.05
CA TYR A 96 2.58 24.54 -0.04
C TYR A 96 1.37 24.42 0.89
N ALA A 97 0.36 23.64 0.50
CA ALA A 97 -0.66 23.23 1.45
C ALA A 97 0.03 22.62 2.68
N LYS A 98 -0.52 22.86 3.88
CA LYS A 98 -0.04 22.20 5.09
C LYS A 98 -0.04 20.70 4.80
N LEU A 99 1.11 20.04 4.98
CA LEU A 99 1.19 18.60 4.84
C LEU A 99 0.13 17.97 5.76
N PRO A 100 -0.55 16.89 5.32
CA PRO A 100 -1.36 16.11 6.24
C PRO A 100 -0.47 15.64 7.39
N GLU A 101 -1.09 15.34 8.53
CA GLU A 101 -0.34 14.67 9.60
C GLU A 101 0.29 13.39 9.05
N PRO A 102 1.53 13.07 9.40
CA PRO A 102 2.15 11.80 9.03
C PRO A 102 1.22 10.64 9.39
N ALA A 103 1.22 9.58 8.58
CA ALA A 103 0.54 8.35 8.95
C ALA A 103 1.03 7.90 10.33
N ASP A 104 0.09 7.60 11.23
CA ASP A 104 0.39 7.08 12.57
C ASP A 104 0.44 5.54 12.49
N ASP A 105 1.48 4.93 13.04
CA ASP A 105 1.63 3.47 13.11
C ASP A 105 0.71 2.84 14.18
N LYS A 106 -0.10 3.64 14.87
CA LYS A 106 -1.05 3.14 15.87
C LYS A 106 -2.19 2.38 15.21
N PRO A 107 -2.56 1.21 15.76
CA PRO A 107 -3.76 0.49 15.34
C PRO A 107 -5.01 1.37 15.46
N VAL A 108 -5.83 1.38 14.42
CA VAL A 108 -7.12 2.06 14.42
C VAL A 108 -8.05 1.35 15.39
N THR A 109 -8.61 2.07 16.35
CA THR A 109 -9.58 1.52 17.31
C THR A 109 -10.99 1.62 16.75
N LEU A 110 -11.65 0.48 16.54
CA LEU A 110 -13.03 0.42 16.08
C LEU A 110 -14.02 0.69 17.23
N SER A 111 -15.12 1.37 16.93
CA SER A 111 -16.17 1.65 17.92
C SER A 111 -17.05 0.41 18.16
N LEU A 112 -17.48 0.22 19.41
CA LEU A 112 -18.42 -0.83 19.78
C LEU A 112 -19.85 -0.49 19.30
N PRO A 113 -20.66 -1.48 18.86
CA PRO A 113 -20.27 -2.86 18.55
C PRO A 113 -19.35 -2.93 17.33
N ILE A 114 -18.29 -3.73 17.43
CA ILE A 114 -17.33 -3.93 16.33
C ILE A 114 -17.91 -4.96 15.37
N ARG A 115 -17.93 -4.65 14.09
CA ARG A 115 -18.36 -5.56 13.01
C ARG A 115 -17.40 -5.47 11.86
N VAL A 116 -16.72 -6.57 11.57
CA VAL A 116 -15.69 -6.66 10.54
C VAL A 116 -16.15 -7.59 9.44
N VAL A 117 -16.11 -7.11 8.19
CA VAL A 117 -16.19 -7.96 6.99
C VAL A 117 -14.77 -8.33 6.57
N ALA A 118 -14.52 -9.63 6.38
CA ALA A 118 -13.22 -10.12 6.00
C ALA A 118 -13.11 -10.25 4.48
N GLY A 119 -12.01 -9.76 3.92
CA GLY A 119 -11.70 -9.89 2.50
C GLY A 119 -12.35 -8.86 1.58
N ASN A 120 -12.95 -7.80 2.14
CA ASN A 120 -13.51 -6.69 1.38
C ASN A 120 -12.79 -5.39 1.77
N ASP A 121 -12.58 -4.50 0.79
CA ASP A 121 -11.96 -3.20 0.98
C ASP A 121 -12.99 -2.10 1.28
N GLU A 122 -14.27 -2.39 1.03
CA GLU A 122 -15.38 -1.46 1.27
C GLU A 122 -16.34 -1.98 2.35
N PRO A 123 -16.98 -1.08 3.13
CA PRO A 123 -17.99 -1.49 4.09
C PRO A 123 -19.20 -2.19 3.45
N VAL A 124 -19.75 -3.17 4.16
CA VAL A 124 -20.97 -3.89 3.80
C VAL A 124 -22.02 -3.63 4.88
N GLY A 125 -22.90 -2.65 4.62
CA GLY A 125 -23.83 -2.17 5.64
C GLY A 125 -23.07 -1.65 6.86
N ASN A 126 -23.30 -2.24 8.03
CA ASN A 126 -22.63 -1.86 9.28
C ASN A 126 -21.33 -2.64 9.56
N PHE A 127 -20.88 -3.48 8.61
CA PHE A 127 -19.60 -4.18 8.70
C PHE A 127 -18.54 -3.38 7.96
N VAL A 128 -17.43 -3.09 8.61
CA VAL A 128 -16.29 -2.37 8.02
C VAL A 128 -15.14 -3.34 7.74
N PRO A 129 -14.24 -3.06 6.78
CA PRO A 129 -12.98 -3.77 6.69
C PRO A 129 -12.20 -3.66 8.00
N ASP A 130 -11.38 -4.66 8.34
CA ASP A 130 -10.44 -4.51 9.46
C ASP A 130 -9.25 -3.64 9.00
N PRO A 131 -9.08 -2.41 9.52
CA PRO A 131 -7.98 -1.53 9.13
C PRO A 131 -6.62 -2.00 9.66
N ASN A 132 -6.59 -2.92 10.64
CA ASN A 132 -5.37 -3.36 11.32
C ASN A 132 -4.87 -4.71 10.83
N ILE A 133 -5.64 -5.42 10.00
CA ILE A 133 -5.23 -6.75 9.52
C ILE A 133 -4.18 -6.61 8.40
N LEU A 134 -3.01 -7.20 8.63
CA LEU A 134 -1.90 -7.23 7.66
C LEU A 134 -1.58 -8.65 7.18
N GLU A 135 -2.18 -9.66 7.81
CA GLU A 135 -1.89 -11.08 7.60
C GLU A 135 -2.98 -11.75 6.75
N GLY A 136 -2.61 -12.80 6.02
CA GLY A 136 -3.52 -13.57 5.16
C GLY A 136 -3.83 -12.90 3.83
N SER A 137 -4.49 -13.65 2.96
CA SER A 137 -4.95 -13.24 1.63
C SER A 137 -6.47 -13.15 1.59
N THR A 138 -7.00 -12.56 0.53
CA THR A 138 -8.44 -12.37 0.34
C THR A 138 -8.93 -13.21 -0.83
N ASN A 139 -10.13 -13.76 -0.70
CA ASN A 139 -10.81 -14.48 -1.76
C ASN A 139 -12.30 -14.09 -1.75
N GLY A 140 -13.01 -14.39 -2.83
CA GLY A 140 -14.44 -14.11 -2.89
C GLY A 140 -15.11 -14.72 -4.11
N THR A 141 -16.44 -14.61 -4.11
CA THR A 141 -17.31 -15.17 -5.14
C THR A 141 -18.33 -14.16 -5.63
N ARG A 142 -18.82 -14.36 -6.85
CA ARG A 142 -20.01 -13.66 -7.39
C ARG A 142 -21.27 -14.53 -7.33
N GLY A 143 -21.17 -15.72 -6.72
CA GLY A 143 -22.27 -16.64 -6.53
C GLY A 143 -23.26 -16.17 -5.45
N ARG A 144 -24.18 -17.07 -5.10
CA ARG A 144 -25.19 -16.85 -4.05
C ARG A 144 -24.84 -17.67 -2.82
N VAL A 145 -24.91 -17.07 -1.64
CA VAL A 145 -24.70 -17.76 -0.36
C VAL A 145 -26.04 -17.86 0.37
N ASP A 146 -26.40 -19.07 0.78
CA ASP A 146 -27.56 -19.30 1.63
C ASP A 146 -27.31 -18.74 3.05
N VAL A 147 -28.07 -17.72 3.42
CA VAL A 147 -28.01 -17.05 4.73
C VAL A 147 -29.19 -17.40 5.65
N SER A 148 -29.86 -18.54 5.41
CA SER A 148 -30.97 -19.01 6.27
C SER A 148 -30.55 -19.45 7.67
N ALA A 149 -29.24 -19.60 7.92
CA ALA A 149 -28.70 -20.00 9.21
C ALA A 149 -29.03 -18.99 10.32
N ALA A 150 -29.34 -19.50 11.51
CA ALA A 150 -29.66 -18.66 12.67
C ALA A 150 -28.49 -17.73 13.02
N GLY A 151 -28.79 -16.43 13.15
CA GLY A 151 -27.80 -15.40 13.46
C GLY A 151 -26.92 -14.97 12.28
N ALA A 152 -27.20 -15.45 11.06
CA ALA A 152 -26.51 -14.98 9.87
C ALA A 152 -26.78 -13.49 9.60
N GLY A 153 -25.77 -12.81 9.06
CA GLY A 153 -25.88 -11.43 8.61
C GLY A 153 -26.33 -11.32 7.14
N PRO A 154 -26.24 -10.12 6.54
CA PRO A 154 -26.51 -9.93 5.11
C PRO A 154 -25.61 -10.81 4.24
N GLU A 155 -26.14 -11.38 3.14
CA GLU A 155 -25.40 -12.24 2.21
C GLU A 155 -24.04 -11.67 1.79
N ALA A 156 -23.97 -10.37 1.56
CA ALA A 156 -22.76 -9.68 1.10
C ALA A 156 -21.55 -9.84 2.03
N ILE A 157 -21.71 -10.11 3.35
CA ILE A 157 -20.57 -10.35 4.26
C ILE A 157 -19.96 -11.75 4.08
N TYR A 158 -20.65 -12.65 3.37
CA TYR A 158 -20.22 -14.03 3.12
C TYR A 158 -19.66 -14.23 1.72
N LEU A 159 -19.78 -13.23 0.84
CA LEU A 159 -19.25 -13.30 -0.52
C LEU A 159 -17.73 -13.11 -0.57
N THR A 160 -17.13 -12.61 0.50
CA THR A 160 -15.68 -12.45 0.66
C THR A 160 -15.19 -13.19 1.89
N GLU A 161 -13.89 -13.46 1.90
CA GLU A 161 -13.21 -14.08 3.01
C GLU A 161 -11.77 -13.58 3.13
N ARG A 162 -11.24 -13.67 4.34
CA ARG A 162 -9.80 -13.70 4.57
C ARG A 162 -9.38 -15.13 4.87
N TYR A 163 -8.29 -15.57 4.24
CA TYR A 163 -7.75 -16.91 4.41
C TYR A 163 -6.23 -16.92 4.56
N GLY A 164 -5.71 -18.00 5.13
CA GLY A 164 -4.28 -18.24 5.28
C GLY A 164 -4.01 -19.37 6.27
N LYS A 165 -2.75 -19.80 6.37
CA LYS A 165 -2.36 -20.91 7.25
C LYS A 165 -2.54 -20.59 8.74
N ASP A 166 -2.22 -19.37 9.14
CA ASP A 166 -2.30 -18.88 10.53
C ASP A 166 -2.32 -17.35 10.49
N PHE A 167 -3.37 -16.74 11.02
CA PHE A 167 -3.50 -15.29 11.11
C PHE A 167 -4.37 -14.91 12.30
N LYS A 168 -4.29 -13.64 12.72
CA LYS A 168 -5.03 -13.12 13.87
C LYS A 168 -5.68 -11.77 13.59
N HIS A 169 -6.86 -11.58 14.13
CA HIS A 169 -7.47 -10.27 14.30
C HIS A 169 -7.31 -9.82 15.75
N THR A 170 -6.88 -8.58 15.96
CA THR A 170 -6.65 -8.00 17.30
C THR A 170 -7.49 -6.75 17.44
N PHE A 171 -8.42 -6.75 18.39
CA PHE A 171 -9.35 -5.66 18.62
C PHE A 171 -9.13 -5.05 20.00
N PRO A 172 -8.57 -3.83 20.09
CA PRO A 172 -8.57 -3.05 21.32
C PRO A 172 -10.01 -2.77 21.74
N VAL A 173 -10.36 -3.12 22.98
CA VAL A 173 -11.69 -2.92 23.54
C VAL A 173 -11.59 -2.46 25.01
N PRO A 174 -12.53 -1.63 25.49
CA PRO A 174 -12.61 -1.29 26.91
C PRO A 174 -12.74 -2.53 27.81
N ALA A 175 -12.48 -2.35 29.11
CA ALA A 175 -12.78 -3.38 30.09
C ALA A 175 -14.28 -3.71 30.08
N GLY A 176 -14.61 -4.99 29.97
CA GLY A 176 -16.00 -5.44 29.84
C GLY A 176 -16.12 -6.93 29.58
N SER A 177 -17.34 -7.36 29.29
CA SER A 177 -17.66 -8.71 28.82
C SER A 177 -18.34 -8.59 27.47
N TYR A 178 -18.02 -9.48 26.55
CA TYR A 178 -18.43 -9.40 25.15
C TYR A 178 -18.98 -10.75 24.66
N THR A 179 -19.88 -10.66 23.68
CA THR A 179 -20.26 -11.77 22.81
C THR A 179 -19.54 -11.62 21.48
N VAL A 180 -18.73 -12.62 21.14
CA VAL A 180 -18.02 -12.73 19.87
C VAL A 180 -18.79 -13.67 18.94
N LYS A 181 -19.14 -13.19 17.74
CA LYS A 181 -19.70 -14.02 16.67
C LYS A 181 -18.72 -14.13 15.53
N LEU A 182 -18.50 -15.35 15.08
CA LEU A 182 -17.63 -15.67 13.95
C LEU A 182 -18.48 -16.22 12.81
N HIS A 183 -18.39 -15.58 11.66
CA HIS A 183 -19.19 -15.87 10.48
C HIS A 183 -18.31 -16.57 9.43
N PHE A 184 -18.83 -17.65 8.86
CA PHE A 184 -18.16 -18.43 7.81
C PHE A 184 -19.18 -18.79 6.73
N ALA A 185 -18.71 -18.87 5.49
CA ALA A 185 -19.38 -19.60 4.41
C ALA A 185 -18.31 -20.14 3.47
N GLU A 186 -18.28 -21.43 3.13
CA GLU A 186 -17.28 -21.93 2.18
C GLU A 186 -17.62 -21.48 0.76
N VAL A 187 -16.77 -20.66 0.14
CA VAL A 187 -17.02 -20.09 -1.20
C VAL A 187 -15.93 -20.38 -2.23
N PHE A 188 -14.84 -21.04 -1.83
CA PHE A 188 -13.78 -21.45 -2.75
C PHE A 188 -14.18 -22.71 -3.54
N GLY A 189 -15.02 -23.56 -2.94
CA GLY A 189 -15.47 -24.83 -3.52
C GLY A 189 -14.92 -26.07 -2.82
N ASP A 190 -14.47 -25.93 -1.57
CA ASP A 190 -14.04 -27.07 -0.76
C ASP A 190 -15.23 -27.98 -0.37
N GLU A 191 -14.97 -29.27 -0.41
CA GLU A 191 -15.88 -30.30 0.07
C GLU A 191 -15.66 -30.58 1.57
N PRO A 192 -16.63 -31.24 2.25
CA PRO A 192 -16.46 -31.67 3.64
C PRO A 192 -15.13 -32.40 3.88
N GLY A 193 -14.39 -31.97 4.89
CA GLY A 193 -13.11 -32.51 5.32
C GLY A 193 -11.88 -31.86 4.67
N GLN A 194 -12.04 -31.01 3.64
CA GLN A 194 -10.90 -30.39 2.98
C GLN A 194 -10.34 -29.19 3.76
N ARG A 195 -11.22 -28.34 4.29
CA ARG A 195 -10.83 -27.21 5.13
C ARG A 195 -11.21 -27.46 6.58
N VAL A 196 -10.20 -27.77 7.37
CA VAL A 196 -10.32 -27.99 8.82
C VAL A 196 -9.45 -26.97 9.53
N GLN A 197 -10.03 -26.27 10.51
CA GLN A 197 -9.39 -25.16 11.18
C GLN A 197 -9.60 -25.16 12.69
N HIS A 198 -8.78 -24.35 13.34
CA HIS A 198 -8.77 -24.11 14.75
C HIS A 198 -8.96 -22.63 15.02
N ILE A 199 -9.86 -22.31 15.94
CA ILE A 199 -10.08 -20.93 16.35
C ILE A 199 -9.79 -20.78 17.84
N SER A 200 -8.97 -19.79 18.18
CA SER A 200 -8.68 -19.43 19.56
C SER A 200 -9.04 -17.98 19.82
N ILE A 201 -9.65 -17.70 20.97
CA ILE A 201 -9.96 -16.35 21.44
C ILE A 201 -9.12 -16.12 22.70
N ASN A 202 -8.29 -15.08 22.71
CA ASN A 202 -7.35 -14.75 23.78
C ASN A 202 -6.47 -15.94 24.19
N GLY A 203 -5.96 -16.66 23.18
CA GLY A 203 -5.13 -17.85 23.36
C GLY A 203 -5.88 -19.12 23.78
N ARG A 204 -7.16 -19.02 24.20
CA ARG A 204 -7.99 -20.19 24.52
C ARG A 204 -8.62 -20.76 23.26
N ARG A 205 -8.38 -22.05 22.99
CA ARG A 205 -9.04 -22.77 21.90
C ARG A 205 -10.55 -22.83 22.13
N VAL A 206 -11.33 -22.27 21.20
CA VAL A 206 -12.81 -22.25 21.25
C VAL A 206 -13.45 -23.13 20.18
N LEU A 207 -12.73 -23.41 19.08
CA LEU A 207 -13.12 -24.37 18.06
C LEU A 207 -11.93 -25.23 17.69
N GLU A 208 -12.10 -26.54 17.73
CA GLU A 208 -11.08 -27.53 17.39
C GLU A 208 -11.60 -28.42 16.26
N ASN A 209 -10.71 -28.74 15.31
CA ASN A 209 -11.03 -29.46 14.06
C ASN A 209 -12.34 -28.99 13.40
N PHE A 210 -12.56 -27.68 13.39
CA PHE A 210 -13.78 -27.09 12.87
C PHE A 210 -13.72 -27.05 11.35
N ASP A 211 -14.74 -27.61 10.72
CA ASP A 211 -14.94 -27.55 9.29
C ASP A 211 -16.20 -26.70 9.00
N PRO A 212 -16.06 -25.57 8.28
CA PRO A 212 -17.19 -24.69 8.00
C PRO A 212 -18.21 -25.33 7.05
N VAL A 213 -17.80 -26.21 6.13
CA VAL A 213 -18.69 -26.92 5.19
C VAL A 213 -19.55 -27.92 5.93
N VAL A 214 -18.93 -28.74 6.78
CA VAL A 214 -19.65 -29.71 7.63
C VAL A 214 -20.61 -28.98 8.56
N ALA A 215 -20.16 -27.90 9.18
CA ALA A 215 -20.98 -27.14 10.13
C ALA A 215 -22.14 -26.39 9.49
N ALA A 216 -22.01 -25.98 8.22
CA ALA A 216 -23.07 -25.33 7.45
C ALA A 216 -24.01 -26.32 6.73
N GLY A 217 -23.62 -27.60 6.63
CA GLY A 217 -24.37 -28.61 5.87
C GLY A 217 -24.21 -28.44 4.35
N GLY A 218 -23.03 -28.05 3.90
CA GLY A 218 -22.64 -27.91 2.48
C GLY A 218 -21.92 -26.59 2.16
N PRO A 219 -21.28 -26.50 0.98
CA PRO A 219 -20.63 -25.27 0.52
C PRO A 219 -21.68 -24.20 0.16
N MET A 220 -21.24 -22.95 0.05
CA MET A 220 -22.10 -21.79 -0.25
C MET A 220 -23.24 -21.57 0.76
N LYS A 221 -23.04 -22.00 2.01
CA LYS A 221 -23.98 -21.80 3.12
C LYS A 221 -23.31 -21.09 4.29
N ALA A 222 -24.00 -20.14 4.88
CA ALA A 222 -23.53 -19.44 6.07
C ALA A 222 -23.61 -20.33 7.31
N VAL A 223 -22.62 -20.21 8.18
CA VAL A 223 -22.64 -20.73 9.55
C VAL A 223 -22.05 -19.71 10.50
N VAL A 224 -22.65 -19.57 11.68
CA VAL A 224 -22.21 -18.62 12.71
C VAL A 224 -21.90 -19.37 14.00
N LYS A 225 -20.76 -19.06 14.61
CA LYS A 225 -20.36 -19.56 15.94
C LYS A 225 -20.30 -18.41 16.93
N THR A 226 -21.03 -18.55 18.03
CA THR A 226 -21.21 -17.50 19.04
C THR A 226 -20.54 -17.91 20.35
N PHE A 227 -19.75 -17.01 20.92
CA PHE A 227 -19.04 -17.20 22.19
C PHE A 227 -19.34 -16.02 23.10
N SER A 228 -19.96 -16.27 24.26
CA SER A 228 -20.30 -15.24 25.23
C SER A 228 -19.32 -15.22 26.40
N GLY A 229 -19.29 -14.11 27.15
CA GLY A 229 -18.44 -13.99 28.34
C GLY A 229 -16.97 -13.75 28.01
N ILE A 230 -16.67 -13.28 26.81
CA ILE A 230 -15.29 -12.97 26.40
C ILE A 230 -14.88 -11.67 27.06
N LYS A 231 -13.79 -11.72 27.83
CA LYS A 231 -13.19 -10.53 28.46
C LYS A 231 -11.92 -10.15 27.71
N PRO A 232 -11.56 -8.86 27.64
CA PRO A 232 -10.27 -8.44 27.08
C PRO A 232 -9.10 -9.13 27.80
N ASP A 233 -8.00 -9.35 27.09
CA ASP A 233 -6.74 -9.85 27.65
C ASP A 233 -6.06 -8.79 28.54
N ALA A 234 -4.88 -9.12 29.07
CA ALA A 234 -4.11 -8.22 29.94
C ALA A 234 -3.72 -6.89 29.26
N ASN A 235 -3.74 -6.82 27.93
CA ASN A 235 -3.44 -5.63 27.15
C ASN A 235 -4.71 -4.89 26.69
N GLY A 236 -5.90 -5.31 27.13
CA GLY A 236 -7.17 -4.70 26.73
C GLY A 236 -7.63 -5.12 25.33
N ASN A 237 -7.24 -6.31 24.84
CA ASN A 237 -7.60 -6.77 23.50
C ASN A 237 -8.51 -8.01 23.52
N VAL A 238 -9.35 -8.11 22.50
CA VAL A 238 -9.90 -9.40 22.05
C VAL A 238 -9.12 -9.85 20.83
N VAL A 239 -8.35 -10.93 20.98
CA VAL A 239 -7.50 -11.52 19.95
C VAL A 239 -8.14 -12.80 19.44
N ILE A 240 -8.48 -12.84 18.17
CA ILE A 240 -9.08 -14.00 17.50
C ILE A 240 -8.04 -14.56 16.53
N ARG A 241 -7.48 -15.72 16.85
CA ARG A 241 -6.51 -16.43 16.01
C ARG A 241 -7.21 -17.54 15.23
N ILE A 242 -7.00 -17.55 13.92
CA ILE A 242 -7.58 -18.50 12.95
C ILE A 242 -6.42 -19.28 12.34
N GLN A 243 -6.42 -20.60 12.50
CA GLN A 243 -5.30 -21.46 12.09
C GLN A 243 -5.80 -22.68 11.35
N ALA A 244 -5.12 -23.07 10.26
CA ALA A 244 -5.36 -24.36 9.64
C ALA A 244 -5.01 -25.48 10.61
N ALA A 245 -5.81 -26.55 10.63
CA ALA A 245 -5.45 -27.74 11.37
C ALA A 245 -4.20 -28.38 10.72
N PRO A 246 -3.26 -28.96 11.50
CA PRO A 246 -1.96 -29.44 10.98
C PRO A 246 -2.02 -30.39 9.78
N ASN A 247 -3.12 -31.12 9.63
CA ASN A 247 -3.32 -32.13 8.57
C ASN A 247 -4.50 -31.79 7.66
N ALA A 248 -5.01 -30.55 7.67
CA ALA A 248 -6.07 -30.13 6.77
C ALA A 248 -5.57 -30.18 5.31
N PRO A 249 -6.27 -30.86 4.38
CA PRO A 249 -5.87 -30.94 2.97
C PRO A 249 -5.62 -29.58 2.31
N ASP A 250 -6.48 -28.59 2.56
CA ASP A 250 -6.37 -27.24 2.00
C ASP A 250 -5.24 -26.41 2.65
N GLN A 251 -4.76 -26.81 3.84
CA GLN A 251 -3.71 -26.12 4.61
C GLN A 251 -3.99 -24.63 4.95
N ASN A 252 -5.17 -24.10 4.61
CA ASN A 252 -5.61 -22.77 5.01
C ASN A 252 -6.80 -22.86 5.97
N ALA A 253 -6.93 -21.81 6.76
CA ALA A 253 -8.13 -21.48 7.48
C ALA A 253 -8.70 -20.18 6.93
N LYS A 254 -9.97 -19.92 7.21
CA LYS A 254 -10.73 -18.81 6.65
C LYS A 254 -11.76 -18.25 7.62
N ILE A 255 -12.12 -16.99 7.40
CA ILE A 255 -13.23 -16.31 8.08
C ILE A 255 -13.90 -15.31 7.12
N SER A 256 -15.21 -15.15 7.23
CA SER A 256 -16.00 -14.22 6.39
C SER A 256 -16.33 -12.92 7.13
N ALA A 257 -16.66 -12.99 8.41
CA ALA A 257 -16.89 -11.79 9.24
C ALA A 257 -16.74 -12.08 10.74
N ILE A 258 -16.54 -11.01 11.52
CA ILE A 258 -16.44 -11.04 12.98
C ILE A 258 -17.37 -9.97 13.56
N GLU A 259 -18.13 -10.30 14.59
CA GLU A 259 -18.81 -9.31 15.45
C GLU A 259 -18.29 -9.41 16.88
N ILE A 260 -18.04 -8.26 17.52
CA ILE A 260 -17.79 -8.14 18.96
C ILE A 260 -18.84 -7.19 19.54
N LEU A 261 -19.75 -7.77 20.29
CA LEU A 261 -20.91 -7.08 20.86
C LEU A 261 -20.72 -6.96 22.37
N PRO A 262 -20.93 -5.77 22.98
CA PRO A 262 -21.01 -5.67 24.44
C PRO A 262 -22.04 -6.66 24.98
N ALA A 263 -21.72 -7.35 26.08
CA ALA A 263 -22.74 -8.08 26.83
C ALA A 263 -23.75 -7.05 27.36
N GLY A 264 -25.02 -7.24 27.01
CA GLY A 264 -26.13 -6.45 27.56
C GLY A 264 -26.33 -6.65 29.04
#